data_AF-A0A926P7T6-F1
#
_entry.id   AF-A0A926P7T6-F1
#
_cell.length_a   1.000
_cell.length_b   1.000
_cell.length_c   1.000
_cell.angle_alpha   90.00
_cell.angle_beta   90.00
_cell.angle_gamma   90.00
#
_symmetry.space_group_name_H-M   'P 1'
#
loop_
_entity.id
_entity.type
_entity.pdbx_description
1 polymer ?
#
loop_
_entity_poly.entity_id
_entity_poly.type
_entity_poly.pdbx_seq_one_letter_code
_entity_poly.pdbx_strand_id
1 'polypeptide(L)'
;MKKKLPQQQITPPSKGLNILALKRSASIAEPTQEQQAPVSIEKPEIDAAPEEEPVAHKAVDELDSASCSVPTSLPESNAIASSPEQNPESVTEPVASSPESTPEPVPDQVASDSAEAVLFQAVGIIFGEITTEGDKTFVTIGEKSYALYYASTHKRAYEALKKEIDSTGITQQKLIVYPRITHFPGGKQPYRLAFQLAGFVSHSASGEGLESVLEVLEFKICGLWQFIPVCRVPCISVFKNFDKQRLEYIKSAPLDKKVNFMKASHIPVVWQDAPVPPFRFNKNLDKETQGKASFVQIKARFNSASDNFEFISLLAIPCESPPNYLKAGKKDKALAAKTKLAASKARKHLSKPVPDNNAAQENSGATSKPKPKPKPKPKVDAV
;
A
#
# COMPACT_ATOMS: atom_id res chain seq x y z
N MET A 1 63.96 33.26 -16.08
CA MET A 1 62.59 33.18 -16.63
C MET A 1 61.77 32.17 -15.82
N LYS A 2 60.46 32.41 -15.68
CA LYS A 2 59.43 31.73 -14.82
C LYS A 2 59.36 32.29 -13.39
N LYS A 3 58.81 33.51 -13.20
CA LYS A 3 57.39 33.91 -13.06
C LYS A 3 56.72 33.42 -11.77
N LYS A 4 56.77 34.28 -10.74
CA LYS A 4 55.90 34.30 -9.55
C LYS A 4 54.46 34.65 -9.99
N LEU A 5 53.47 33.87 -9.55
CA LEU A 5 52.06 34.23 -9.61
C LEU A 5 51.63 34.91 -8.29
N PRO A 6 50.73 35.91 -8.32
CA PRO A 6 50.41 36.73 -7.17
C PRO A 6 49.27 36.17 -6.30
N GLN A 7 49.40 36.40 -5.00
CA GLN A 7 48.33 36.24 -4.00
C GLN A 7 47.24 37.28 -4.23
N GLN A 8 45.98 36.86 -4.30
CA GLN A 8 44.82 37.74 -4.26
C GLN A 8 44.29 37.79 -2.82
N GLN A 9 44.28 39.01 -2.26
CA GLN A 9 43.59 39.37 -1.04
C GLN A 9 42.13 39.70 -1.39
N ILE A 10 41.18 39.08 -0.68
CA ILE A 10 39.77 39.45 -0.73
C ILE A 10 39.44 40.17 0.57
N THR A 11 39.19 41.47 0.46
CA THR A 11 38.65 42.33 1.52
C THR A 11 37.12 42.22 1.60
N PRO A 12 36.51 42.24 2.79
CA PRO A 12 35.05 42.25 2.96
C PRO A 12 34.48 43.68 2.88
N PRO A 13 33.28 43.89 2.30
CA PRO A 13 32.57 45.14 2.46
C PRO A 13 31.69 45.18 3.70
N SER A 14 31.70 46.37 4.28
CA SER A 14 31.05 46.88 5.48
C SER A 14 29.52 46.94 5.42
N LYS A 15 28.94 46.71 6.61
CA LYS A 15 27.71 47.25 7.23
C LYS A 15 26.98 48.41 6.54
N GLY A 16 25.64 48.39 6.63
CA GLY A 16 24.84 49.58 6.97
C GLY A 16 23.40 49.64 6.42
N LEU A 17 22.48 50.06 7.30
CA LEU A 17 21.09 50.57 7.10
C LEU A 17 19.96 49.51 7.17
N ASN A 18 19.26 49.34 8.30
CA ASN A 18 18.17 50.17 8.89
C ASN A 18 17.11 50.62 7.88
N ILE A 19 15.85 50.20 8.07
CA ILE A 19 14.64 51.05 7.96
C ILE A 19 13.38 50.32 8.47
N LEU A 20 12.77 50.98 9.45
CA LEU A 20 11.36 51.12 9.85
C LEU A 20 10.45 49.91 10.12
N ALA A 21 10.10 49.84 11.42
CA ALA A 21 8.78 49.51 11.93
C ALA A 21 7.68 50.41 11.36
N LEU A 22 6.53 49.81 11.01
CA LEU A 22 5.24 50.49 11.00
C LEU A 22 4.22 49.70 11.83
N LYS A 23 3.93 50.25 13.01
CA LYS A 23 2.65 50.09 13.70
C LYS A 23 1.61 50.89 12.93
N ARG A 24 0.44 50.29 12.64
CA ARG A 24 -0.82 51.05 12.53
C ARG A 24 -1.98 50.23 13.11
N SER A 25 -2.55 50.83 14.14
CA SER A 25 -3.82 50.57 14.80
C SER A 25 -4.98 51.21 14.04
N ALA A 26 -6.18 50.65 14.22
CA ALA A 26 -7.56 51.17 14.08
C ALA A 26 -8.43 50.07 13.40
N SER A 27 -9.40 49.45 14.07
CA SER A 27 -10.67 49.96 14.63
C SER A 27 -11.71 50.26 13.54
N ILE A 28 -12.98 49.89 13.83
CA ILE A 28 -14.25 50.13 13.08
C ILE A 28 -14.56 49.01 12.07
N ALA A 29 -15.73 48.34 12.00
CA ALA A 29 -17.01 48.40 12.71
C ALA A 29 -17.78 47.07 12.50
N GLU A 30 -18.69 46.76 13.42
CA GLU A 30 -19.82 45.84 13.26
C GLU A 30 -20.70 46.19 12.04
N PRO A 31 -21.41 45.19 11.50
CA PRO A 31 -22.86 45.37 11.42
C PRO A 31 -23.65 44.15 11.90
N THR A 32 -24.54 44.42 12.85
CA THR A 32 -25.95 44.05 12.88
C THR A 32 -26.33 42.68 12.29
N GLN A 33 -26.53 41.69 13.16
CA GLN A 33 -27.30 40.48 12.85
C GLN A 33 -28.80 40.76 13.02
N GLU A 34 -29.53 40.68 11.91
CA GLU A 34 -30.98 40.66 11.86
C GLU A 34 -31.47 39.23 12.21
N GLN A 35 -32.31 39.17 13.24
CA GLN A 35 -32.97 37.95 13.72
C GLN A 35 -34.03 37.50 12.69
N GLN A 36 -33.90 36.29 12.18
CA GLN A 36 -35.00 35.56 11.55
C GLN A 36 -35.38 34.34 12.38
N ALA A 37 -36.69 34.19 12.58
CA ALA A 37 -37.37 33.21 13.41
C ALA A 37 -37.18 31.76 12.93
N PRO A 38 -37.28 30.77 13.84
CA PRO A 38 -37.19 29.36 13.48
C PRO A 38 -38.50 28.85 12.86
N VAL A 39 -38.39 28.31 11.64
CA VAL A 39 -39.45 27.50 11.01
C VAL A 39 -39.35 26.08 11.55
N SER A 40 -40.39 25.66 12.28
CA SER A 40 -40.62 24.27 12.69
C SER A 40 -40.83 23.38 11.47
N ILE A 41 -40.01 22.33 11.34
CA ILE A 41 -40.25 21.23 10.40
C ILE A 41 -40.46 19.97 11.23
N GLU A 42 -41.66 19.40 11.09
CA GLU A 42 -42.10 18.15 11.70
C GLU A 42 -41.18 16.98 11.31
N LYS A 43 -40.88 16.18 12.32
CA LYS A 43 -40.12 14.93 12.25
C LYS A 43 -41.10 13.78 11.99
N PRO A 44 -40.96 13.00 10.90
CA PRO A 44 -41.64 11.72 10.83
C PRO A 44 -40.88 10.68 11.66
N GLU A 45 -41.63 10.11 12.59
CA GLU A 45 -41.37 8.89 13.34
C GLU A 45 -41.20 7.72 12.37
N ILE A 46 -40.06 7.01 12.46
CA ILE A 46 -39.82 5.79 11.70
C ILE A 46 -39.51 4.70 12.72
N ASP A 47 -40.38 3.69 12.68
CA ASP A 47 -40.37 2.49 13.50
C ASP A 47 -39.02 1.76 13.51
N ALA A 48 -38.67 1.30 14.71
CA ALA A 48 -37.53 0.46 15.01
C ALA A 48 -37.70 -0.94 14.40
N ALA A 49 -36.66 -1.39 13.71
CA ALA A 49 -36.43 -2.79 13.34
C ALA A 49 -35.01 -3.20 13.79
N PRO A 50 -34.77 -4.49 14.07
CA PRO A 50 -33.90 -4.92 15.16
C PRO A 50 -32.40 -4.82 14.82
N GLU A 51 -31.62 -4.47 15.85
CA GLU A 51 -30.16 -4.56 15.88
C GLU A 51 -29.69 -6.00 15.62
N GLU A 52 -29.00 -6.24 14.51
CA GLU A 52 -28.09 -7.39 14.37
C GLU A 52 -26.65 -6.92 14.52
N GLU A 53 -25.95 -7.49 15.51
CA GLU A 53 -24.55 -7.20 15.81
C GLU A 53 -23.60 -7.56 14.65
N PRO A 54 -22.57 -6.74 14.35
CA PRO A 54 -21.53 -7.12 13.42
C PRO A 54 -20.57 -8.14 14.03
N VAL A 55 -20.62 -9.36 13.49
CA VAL A 55 -19.78 -10.51 13.83
C VAL A 55 -18.29 -10.18 13.64
N ALA A 56 -17.53 -10.15 14.75
CA ALA A 56 -16.09 -10.36 14.70
C ALA A 56 -15.85 -11.77 14.18
N HIS A 57 -15.24 -11.91 13.01
CA HIS A 57 -14.77 -13.22 12.56
C HIS A 57 -13.58 -13.62 13.45
N LYS A 58 -13.88 -14.27 14.58
CA LYS A 58 -12.99 -15.31 15.10
C LYS A 58 -12.89 -16.34 13.97
N ALA A 59 -11.68 -16.64 13.52
CA ALA A 59 -11.45 -17.92 12.91
C ALA A 59 -11.76 -18.95 14.01
N VAL A 60 -12.97 -19.50 14.01
CA VAL A 60 -13.27 -20.74 14.72
C VAL A 60 -12.88 -21.84 13.74
N ASP A 61 -11.61 -22.22 13.81
CA ASP A 61 -11.29 -23.54 14.34
C ASP A 61 -10.38 -23.33 15.53
N GLU A 62 -10.74 -24.00 16.60
CA GLU A 62 -10.02 -24.12 17.86
C GLU A 62 -8.60 -24.61 17.57
N LEU A 63 -7.60 -23.80 17.89
CA LEU A 63 -6.20 -24.23 17.89
C LEU A 63 -5.58 -23.77 19.20
N ASP A 64 -5.05 -24.76 19.92
CA ASP A 64 -3.83 -24.61 20.68
C ASP A 64 -2.94 -23.55 20.05
N SER A 65 -2.41 -22.67 20.88
CA SER A 65 -1.40 -21.69 20.53
C SER A 65 -0.13 -22.40 20.04
N ALA A 66 -0.14 -22.84 18.78
CA ALA A 66 1.05 -23.33 18.12
C ALA A 66 1.92 -22.13 17.77
N SER A 67 2.89 -21.88 18.64
CA SER A 67 4.12 -21.17 18.33
C SER A 67 4.66 -21.67 16.98
N CYS A 68 5.08 -20.75 16.12
CA CYS A 68 5.82 -21.05 14.89
C CYS A 68 7.12 -21.76 15.26
N SER A 69 7.06 -23.09 15.35
CA SER A 69 8.20 -23.96 15.66
C SER A 69 8.64 -24.63 14.37
N VAL A 70 9.93 -24.55 14.09
CA VAL A 70 10.61 -25.13 12.92
C VAL A 70 10.45 -26.65 12.92
N PRO A 71 9.93 -27.29 11.85
CA PRO A 71 10.10 -28.72 11.68
C PRO A 71 11.44 -29.00 10.98
N THR A 72 12.42 -29.45 11.76
CA THR A 72 13.60 -30.17 11.24
C THR A 72 13.18 -31.63 11.01
N SER A 73 13.11 -32.05 9.76
CA SER A 73 13.37 -33.46 9.40
C SER A 73 13.80 -33.56 7.93
N LEU A 74 15.04 -34.01 7.73
CA LEU A 74 15.54 -34.58 6.48
C LEU A 74 15.10 -36.05 6.42
N PRO A 75 14.88 -36.62 5.22
CA PRO A 75 14.44 -38.00 5.07
C PRO A 75 15.58 -39.01 5.29
N GLU A 76 15.26 -40.06 6.05
CA GLU A 76 16.05 -41.28 6.18
C GLU A 76 16.21 -42.00 4.83
N SER A 77 17.43 -42.45 4.57
CA SER A 77 17.78 -43.31 3.44
C SER A 77 17.64 -44.78 3.84
N ASN A 78 16.83 -45.52 3.08
CA ASN A 78 16.71 -46.96 3.22
C ASN A 78 17.90 -47.67 2.56
N ALA A 79 18.57 -48.52 3.35
CA ALA A 79 19.43 -49.60 2.87
C ALA A 79 18.59 -50.88 2.65
N ILE A 80 19.03 -51.76 1.73
CA ILE A 80 19.25 -53.21 1.94
C ILE A 80 19.74 -53.90 0.64
N ALA A 81 20.87 -54.60 0.79
CA ALA A 81 21.40 -55.82 0.14
C ALA A 81 21.61 -55.88 -1.39
N SER A 82 22.71 -56.42 -1.95
CA SER A 82 23.41 -57.68 -1.60
C SER A 82 24.85 -57.76 -2.17
N SER A 83 25.73 -58.44 -1.42
CA SER A 83 27.09 -59.00 -1.67
C SER A 83 27.24 -59.95 -2.88
N PRO A 84 28.40 -60.66 -3.12
CA PRO A 84 29.85 -60.36 -2.97
C PRO A 84 30.74 -60.89 -4.14
N GLU A 85 32.05 -60.57 -4.21
CA GLU A 85 33.17 -61.54 -4.45
C GLU A 85 34.58 -60.88 -4.55
N GLN A 86 35.50 -61.39 -3.71
CA GLN A 86 36.96 -61.73 -3.86
C GLN A 86 37.94 -60.72 -4.54
N ASN A 87 39.19 -60.47 -4.12
CA ASN A 87 40.25 -61.25 -3.44
C ASN A 87 41.38 -60.26 -2.94
N PRO A 88 42.43 -60.71 -2.19
CA PRO A 88 43.24 -59.89 -1.25
C PRO A 88 44.72 -59.67 -1.66
N GLU A 89 45.51 -59.19 -0.67
CA GLU A 89 46.98 -58.96 -0.60
C GLU A 89 47.44 -57.53 -0.97
N SER A 90 48.29 -56.79 -0.22
CA SER A 90 49.19 -57.10 0.90
C SER A 90 49.71 -55.79 1.57
N VAL A 91 49.98 -55.82 2.90
CA VAL A 91 51.16 -55.21 3.60
C VAL A 91 51.25 -53.66 3.61
N THR A 92 51.26 -52.91 4.74
CA THR A 92 52.21 -52.92 5.87
C THR A 92 51.69 -51.99 7.00
N GLU A 93 51.92 -52.36 8.27
CA GLU A 93 51.94 -51.51 9.48
C GLU A 93 53.19 -50.59 9.54
N PRO A 94 53.43 -49.77 10.60
CA PRO A 94 52.55 -49.09 11.57
C PRO A 94 52.90 -47.59 11.69
N VAL A 95 52.22 -46.83 12.57
CA VAL A 95 52.82 -45.95 13.61
C VAL A 95 51.72 -45.13 14.29
N ALA A 96 51.79 -45.16 15.62
CA ALA A 96 50.91 -44.55 16.60
C ALA A 96 50.89 -43.02 16.55
N SER A 97 49.72 -42.44 16.83
CA SER A 97 49.54 -41.43 17.89
C SER A 97 48.10 -40.91 17.91
N SER A 98 47.35 -41.26 18.96
CA SER A 98 46.24 -40.44 19.46
C SER A 98 46.78 -39.08 19.91
N PRO A 99 46.00 -38.00 19.73
CA PRO A 99 45.24 -37.54 20.89
C PRO A 99 43.78 -37.17 20.57
N GLU A 100 42.92 -37.71 21.42
CA GLU A 100 41.71 -37.12 21.99
C GLU A 100 41.49 -35.64 21.62
N SER A 101 40.47 -35.38 20.80
CA SER A 101 39.94 -34.04 20.56
C SER A 101 38.44 -34.07 20.84
N THR A 102 38.11 -33.61 22.05
CA THR A 102 36.79 -33.18 22.48
C THR A 102 36.19 -32.22 21.44
N PRO A 103 34.99 -32.46 20.89
CA PRO A 103 34.31 -31.43 20.14
C PRO A 103 33.77 -30.38 21.12
N GLU A 104 34.33 -29.18 21.04
CA GLU A 104 33.77 -27.98 21.66
C GLU A 104 32.30 -27.80 21.20
N PRO A 105 31.37 -27.46 22.10
CA PRO A 105 30.03 -27.09 21.71
C PRO A 105 30.09 -25.76 20.96
N VAL A 106 29.76 -25.83 19.67
CA VAL A 106 29.48 -24.66 18.83
C VAL A 106 28.43 -23.81 19.57
N PRO A 107 28.71 -22.53 19.87
CA PRO A 107 27.72 -21.70 20.52
C PRO A 107 26.60 -21.39 19.51
N ASP A 108 25.43 -21.98 19.74
CA ASP A 108 24.15 -21.52 19.19
C ASP A 108 23.90 -20.09 19.66
N GLN A 109 24.46 -19.12 18.93
CA GLN A 109 24.07 -17.73 18.97
C GLN A 109 23.47 -17.37 17.63
N VAL A 110 22.15 -17.40 17.53
CA VAL A 110 21.32 -16.29 17.02
C VAL A 110 19.84 -16.66 17.12
N ALA A 111 19.18 -16.22 18.20
CA ALA A 111 17.73 -15.97 18.21
C ALA A 111 17.37 -15.09 19.42
N SER A 112 18.06 -13.98 19.60
CA SER A 112 17.56 -12.88 20.44
C SER A 112 17.05 -11.77 19.52
N ASP A 113 16.03 -12.08 18.72
CA ASP A 113 15.28 -11.04 18.03
C ASP A 113 13.94 -10.89 18.75
N SER A 114 13.76 -9.70 19.31
CA SER A 114 12.51 -9.19 19.89
C SER A 114 11.31 -9.71 19.10
N ALA A 115 10.40 -10.43 19.74
CA ALA A 115 9.16 -10.91 19.14
C ALA A 115 8.24 -9.71 18.81
N GLU A 116 8.57 -8.98 17.75
CA GLU A 116 7.70 -7.98 17.17
C GLU A 116 6.38 -8.67 16.83
N ALA A 117 5.27 -8.12 17.32
CA ALA A 117 3.95 -8.69 17.08
C ALA A 117 3.72 -8.82 15.57
N VAL A 118 3.47 -10.05 15.11
CA VAL A 118 3.15 -10.35 13.71
C VAL A 118 1.88 -9.60 13.33
N LEU A 119 1.99 -8.63 12.42
CA LEU A 119 0.91 -7.73 12.07
C LEU A 119 0.90 -7.39 10.57
N PHE A 120 -0.27 -7.01 10.06
CA PHE A 120 -0.40 -6.49 8.70
C PHE A 120 0.25 -5.10 8.60
N GLN A 121 1.20 -4.95 7.68
CA GLN A 121 1.93 -3.69 7.47
C GLN A 121 2.43 -3.59 6.03
N ALA A 122 2.62 -2.35 5.57
CA ALA A 122 3.33 -2.05 4.34
C ALA A 122 4.02 -0.70 4.51
N VAL A 123 4.98 -0.64 5.41
CA VAL A 123 5.72 0.59 5.68
C VAL A 123 7.00 0.57 4.87
N GLY A 124 7.38 1.71 4.31
CA GLY A 124 8.66 1.84 3.65
C GLY A 124 9.20 3.24 3.71
N ILE A 125 10.42 3.35 3.21
CA ILE A 125 11.16 4.61 3.15
C ILE A 125 11.26 5.01 1.69
N ILE A 126 10.89 6.23 1.38
CA ILE A 126 11.11 6.82 0.05
C ILE A 126 11.96 8.08 0.20
N PHE A 127 12.66 8.44 -0.86
CA PHE A 127 13.36 9.70 -0.97
C PHE A 127 12.89 10.38 -2.24
N GLY A 128 12.54 11.66 -2.13
CA GLY A 128 12.01 12.40 -3.26
C GLY A 128 11.83 13.87 -2.97
N GLU A 129 11.62 14.63 -4.03
CA GLU A 129 11.31 16.05 -3.96
C GLU A 129 9.83 16.25 -3.66
N ILE A 130 9.53 17.08 -2.67
CA ILE A 130 8.16 17.41 -2.28
C ILE A 130 7.73 18.70 -2.95
N THR A 131 6.61 18.64 -3.65
CA THR A 131 5.96 19.81 -4.24
C THR A 131 4.54 19.94 -3.70
N THR A 132 4.09 21.18 -3.51
CA THR A 132 2.73 21.48 -3.08
C THR A 132 2.06 22.33 -4.15
N GLU A 133 0.97 21.81 -4.72
CA GLU A 133 0.13 22.49 -5.71
C GLU A 133 -1.25 22.73 -5.09
N GLY A 134 -1.48 23.95 -4.59
CA GLY A 134 -2.67 24.29 -3.82
C GLY A 134 -2.82 23.41 -2.58
N ASP A 135 -3.92 22.68 -2.48
CA ASP A 135 -4.20 21.78 -1.34
C ASP A 135 -3.59 20.38 -1.49
N LYS A 136 -2.96 20.09 -2.62
CA LYS A 136 -2.40 18.77 -2.92
C LYS A 136 -0.89 18.78 -2.78
N THR A 137 -0.35 17.74 -2.17
CA THR A 137 1.08 17.51 -2.08
C THR A 137 1.45 16.32 -2.92
N PHE A 138 2.60 16.41 -3.57
CA PHE A 138 3.18 15.37 -4.40
C PHE A 138 4.61 15.10 -3.97
N VAL A 139 5.08 13.88 -4.24
CA VAL A 139 6.46 13.47 -4.10
C VAL A 139 6.95 12.98 -5.45
N THR A 140 8.05 13.57 -5.93
CA THR A 140 8.71 13.17 -7.17
C THR A 140 9.81 12.17 -6.86
N ILE A 141 9.74 10.98 -7.47
CA ILE A 141 10.70 9.90 -7.32
C ILE A 141 11.15 9.48 -8.72
N GLY A 142 12.43 9.74 -9.05
CA GLY A 142 12.91 9.63 -10.43
C GLY A 142 12.17 10.62 -11.33
N GLU A 143 11.58 10.12 -12.41
CA GLU A 143 10.86 10.95 -13.41
C GLU A 143 9.35 11.03 -13.16
N LYS A 144 8.84 10.39 -12.10
CA LYS A 144 7.40 10.30 -11.82
C LYS A 144 7.02 11.06 -10.55
N SER A 145 5.88 11.73 -10.63
CA SER A 145 5.24 12.43 -9.50
C SER A 145 4.08 11.62 -8.95
N TYR A 146 4.09 11.39 -7.64
CA TYR A 146 3.09 10.60 -6.93
C TYR A 146 2.33 11.47 -5.92
N ALA A 147 1.01 11.31 -5.84
CA ALA A 147 0.22 12.01 -4.84
C ALA A 147 0.64 11.56 -3.43
N LEU A 148 0.89 12.54 -2.55
CA LEU A 148 1.23 12.33 -1.15
C LEU A 148 0.02 12.70 -0.27
N TYR A 149 -0.61 11.68 0.28
CA TYR A 149 -1.73 11.81 1.21
C TYR A 149 -1.23 11.76 2.66
N TYR A 150 -2.06 12.20 3.59
CA TYR A 150 -1.87 11.95 5.02
C TYR A 150 -3.21 11.54 5.64
N ALA A 151 -3.18 10.66 6.64
CA ALA A 151 -4.36 10.40 7.45
C ALA A 151 -4.48 11.45 8.56
N SER A 152 -5.67 11.63 9.12
CA SER A 152 -5.89 12.54 10.25
C SER A 152 -4.95 12.26 11.44
N THR A 153 -4.63 10.99 11.68
CA THR A 153 -3.67 10.54 12.71
C THR A 153 -2.24 11.02 12.45
N HIS A 154 -1.88 11.27 11.19
CA HIS A 154 -0.54 11.72 10.78
C HIS A 154 -0.53 13.20 10.38
N LYS A 155 -1.58 13.97 10.72
CA LYS A 155 -1.66 15.41 10.44
C LYS A 155 -0.47 16.17 11.04
N ARG A 156 -0.07 15.84 12.28
CA ARG A 156 1.09 16.45 12.94
C ARG A 156 2.40 16.20 12.18
N ALA A 157 2.60 14.98 11.67
CA ALA A 157 3.80 14.65 10.90
C ALA A 157 3.85 15.44 9.59
N TYR A 158 2.70 15.62 8.93
CA TYR A 158 2.59 16.44 7.74
C TYR A 158 2.85 17.93 7.99
N GLU A 159 2.30 18.48 9.08
CA GLU A 159 2.56 19.87 9.48
C GLU A 159 4.03 20.10 9.84
N ALA A 160 4.65 19.14 10.54
CA ALA A 160 6.07 19.18 10.86
C ALA A 160 6.95 19.10 9.60
N LEU A 161 6.57 18.27 8.63
CA LEU A 161 7.26 18.18 7.33
C LEU A 161 7.23 19.51 6.58
N LYS A 162 6.05 20.14 6.50
CA LYS A 162 5.91 21.48 5.90
C LYS A 162 6.81 22.51 6.58
N LYS A 163 6.78 22.54 7.91
CA LYS A 163 7.62 23.44 8.69
C LYS A 163 9.11 23.19 8.48
N GLU A 164 9.55 21.93 8.36
CA GLU A 164 10.94 21.61 8.05
C GLU A 164 11.34 22.16 6.69
N ILE A 165 10.54 21.95 5.66
CA ILE A 165 10.78 22.49 4.31
C ILE A 165 10.83 24.02 4.34
N ASP A 166 9.88 24.67 5.01
CA ASP A 166 9.82 26.12 5.12
C ASP A 166 11.04 26.69 5.88
N SER A 167 11.55 25.95 6.88
CA SER A 167 12.69 26.39 7.70
C SER A 167 14.06 26.15 7.07
N THR A 168 14.21 25.04 6.33
CA THR A 168 15.49 24.62 5.73
C THR A 168 15.63 25.04 4.27
N GLY A 169 14.50 25.24 3.58
CA GLY A 169 14.44 25.40 2.13
C GLY A 169 14.71 24.11 1.35
N ILE A 170 14.89 22.96 2.03
CA ILE A 170 15.22 21.68 1.39
C ILE A 170 13.92 20.94 1.06
N THR A 171 13.62 20.81 -0.23
CA THR A 171 12.43 20.11 -0.73
C THR A 171 12.64 18.60 -0.88
N GLN A 172 13.89 18.15 -0.97
CA GLN A 172 14.24 16.73 -1.00
C GLN A 172 14.21 16.15 0.41
N GLN A 173 13.32 15.20 0.64
CA GLN A 173 13.05 14.69 1.98
C GLN A 173 12.98 13.16 1.96
N LYS A 174 13.45 12.56 3.05
CA LYS A 174 13.33 11.12 3.30
C LYS A 174 12.04 10.86 4.09
N LEU A 175 11.09 10.19 3.48
CA LEU A 175 9.74 10.01 3.99
C LEU A 175 9.49 8.57 4.41
N ILE A 176 8.79 8.40 5.53
CA ILE A 176 8.24 7.11 5.96
C ILE A 176 6.79 7.06 5.51
N VAL A 177 6.46 6.09 4.66
CA VAL A 177 5.18 6.05 3.94
C VAL A 177 4.53 4.68 3.93
N TYR A 178 3.21 4.68 3.70
CA TYR A 178 2.45 3.52 3.29
C TYR A 178 2.05 3.66 1.81
N PRO A 179 2.22 2.62 0.97
CA PRO A 179 1.75 2.67 -0.40
C PRO A 179 0.22 2.59 -0.44
N ARG A 180 -0.38 3.47 -1.24
CA ARG A 180 -1.82 3.57 -1.46
C ARG A 180 -2.13 3.26 -2.92
N ILE A 181 -2.61 2.04 -3.16
CA ILE A 181 -2.80 1.53 -4.53
C ILE A 181 -4.29 1.46 -4.86
N THR A 182 -4.65 2.07 -5.97
CA THR A 182 -6.03 2.08 -6.50
C THR A 182 -6.11 1.20 -7.74
N HIS A 183 -6.70 0.02 -7.55
CA HIS A 183 -7.01 -0.89 -8.66
C HIS A 183 -8.33 -0.50 -9.32
N PHE A 184 -8.36 -0.53 -10.66
CA PHE A 184 -9.54 -0.24 -11.46
C PHE A 184 -10.17 -1.54 -12.00
N PRO A 185 -11.51 -1.63 -12.06
CA PRO A 185 -12.16 -2.79 -12.66
C PRO A 185 -11.87 -2.85 -14.17
N GLY A 186 -11.79 -4.06 -14.71
CA GLY A 186 -11.70 -4.30 -16.16
C GLY A 186 -10.29 -4.60 -16.70
N GLY A 187 -9.25 -4.63 -15.86
CA GLY A 187 -7.91 -5.18 -16.18
C GLY A 187 -7.14 -4.51 -17.33
N LYS A 188 -7.73 -3.52 -18.02
CA LYS A 188 -7.13 -2.75 -19.11
C LYS A 188 -6.43 -1.49 -18.61
N GLN A 189 -6.94 -0.91 -17.53
CA GLN A 189 -6.36 0.29 -16.93
C GLN A 189 -5.30 -0.11 -15.90
N PRO A 190 -4.08 0.44 -15.94
CA PRO A 190 -3.09 0.21 -14.91
C PRO A 190 -3.61 0.75 -13.56
N TYR A 191 -3.19 0.13 -12.46
CA TYR A 191 -3.48 0.66 -11.14
C TYR A 191 -2.80 2.03 -10.97
N ARG A 192 -3.33 2.86 -10.07
CA ARG A 192 -2.67 4.12 -9.68
C ARG A 192 -2.00 3.95 -8.33
N LEU A 193 -0.73 4.31 -8.26
CA LEU A 193 0.04 4.35 -7.03
C LEU A 193 0.07 5.78 -6.47
N ALA A 194 -0.01 5.88 -5.16
CA ALA A 194 0.19 7.07 -4.37
C ALA A 194 0.83 6.66 -3.04
N PHE A 195 1.27 7.63 -2.25
CA PHE A 195 1.84 7.37 -0.94
C PHE A 195 1.03 8.06 0.15
N GLN A 196 0.97 7.44 1.32
CA GLN A 196 0.40 8.02 2.52
C GLN A 196 1.52 8.25 3.53
N LEU A 197 1.76 9.50 3.90
CA LEU A 197 2.75 9.91 4.88
C LEU A 197 2.41 9.32 6.26
N ALA A 198 3.39 8.66 6.86
CA ALA A 198 3.37 8.22 8.25
C ALA A 198 4.30 9.08 9.12
N GLY A 199 5.44 9.49 8.56
CA GLY A 199 6.45 10.31 9.20
C GLY A 199 7.50 10.73 8.17
N PHE A 200 8.52 11.44 8.62
CA PHE A 200 9.68 11.78 7.81
C PHE A 200 10.91 11.78 8.72
N VAL A 201 12.07 11.66 8.10
CA VAL A 201 13.35 11.64 8.81
C VAL A 201 13.92 13.04 8.70
N SER A 202 14.06 13.71 9.84
CA SER A 202 14.65 15.05 9.86
C SER A 202 16.13 14.96 9.59
N HIS A 203 16.66 15.94 8.84
CA HIS A 203 18.09 16.03 8.52
C HIS A 203 19.00 16.11 9.76
N SER A 204 18.44 16.51 10.90
CA SER A 204 19.16 16.72 12.16
C SER A 204 19.12 15.52 13.12
N ALA A 205 18.30 14.51 12.84
CA ALA A 205 18.15 13.34 13.70
C ALA A 205 19.09 12.21 13.24
N SER A 206 19.84 11.62 14.17
CA SER A 206 20.60 10.40 13.91
C SER A 206 19.66 9.20 13.76
N GLY A 207 19.91 8.36 12.75
CA GLY A 207 18.99 7.34 12.25
C GLY A 207 18.67 6.19 13.21
N GLU A 208 17.77 6.44 14.16
CA GLU A 208 17.17 5.42 15.02
C GLU A 208 15.78 5.02 14.49
N GLY A 209 15.47 3.72 14.50
CA GLY A 209 14.15 3.18 14.14
C GLY A 209 14.13 2.50 12.77
N LEU A 210 13.12 2.81 11.93
CA LEU A 210 12.89 2.09 10.67
C LEU A 210 14.07 2.19 9.68
N GLU A 211 14.88 3.23 9.81
CA GLU A 211 16.05 3.47 8.97
C GLU A 211 17.19 2.48 9.20
N SER A 212 17.24 1.81 10.36
CA SER A 212 18.24 0.77 10.60
C SER A 212 17.90 -0.53 9.87
N VAL A 213 16.62 -0.73 9.50
CA VAL A 213 16.13 -1.98 8.91
C VAL A 213 15.85 -1.84 7.41
N LEU A 214 15.45 -0.66 6.94
CA LEU A 214 15.06 -0.41 5.55
C LEU A 214 15.95 0.63 4.88
N GLU A 215 16.40 0.33 3.67
CA GLU A 215 17.05 1.33 2.81
C GLU A 215 16.03 2.22 2.10
N VAL A 216 16.53 3.23 1.39
CA VAL A 216 15.70 4.10 0.54
C VAL A 216 15.07 3.28 -0.58
N LEU A 217 13.77 3.49 -0.79
CA LEU A 217 12.88 2.71 -1.67
C LEU A 217 12.60 1.28 -1.19
N GLU A 218 12.98 0.91 0.04
CA GLU A 218 12.64 -0.40 0.61
C GLU A 218 11.39 -0.34 1.49
N PHE A 219 10.65 -1.44 1.49
CA PHE A 219 9.39 -1.61 2.17
C PHE A 219 9.36 -2.94 2.92
N LYS A 220 8.95 -2.90 4.20
CA LYS A 220 8.50 -4.07 4.96
C LYS A 220 7.03 -4.30 4.64
N ILE A 221 6.73 -5.38 3.91
CA ILE A 221 5.37 -5.75 3.49
C ILE A 221 4.96 -7.06 4.14
N CYS A 222 3.92 -7.00 4.97
CA CYS A 222 3.38 -8.12 5.75
C CYS A 222 1.88 -8.28 5.44
N GLY A 223 1.49 -9.40 4.85
CA GLY A 223 0.09 -9.64 4.50
C GLY A 223 -0.17 -10.94 3.76
N LEU A 224 -1.37 -11.07 3.17
CA LEU A 224 -1.80 -12.30 2.50
C LEU A 224 -1.36 -12.33 1.03
N TRP A 225 -0.59 -13.35 0.65
CA TRP A 225 -0.08 -13.54 -0.71
C TRP A 225 -1.13 -14.16 -1.63
N GLN A 226 -1.65 -13.38 -2.60
CA GLN A 226 -2.75 -13.83 -3.45
C GLN A 226 -2.90 -13.07 -4.78
N PHE A 227 -3.58 -13.69 -5.74
CA PHE A 227 -4.13 -13.02 -6.91
C PHE A 227 -5.46 -12.34 -6.58
N ILE A 228 -5.63 -11.10 -7.06
CA ILE A 228 -6.92 -10.41 -7.04
C ILE A 228 -7.51 -10.32 -8.46
N PRO A 229 -8.84 -10.33 -8.63
CA PRO A 229 -9.45 -10.38 -9.97
C PRO A 229 -9.14 -9.19 -10.89
N VAL A 230 -8.68 -8.06 -10.33
CA VAL A 230 -8.48 -6.80 -11.04
C VAL A 230 -7.01 -6.50 -11.34
N CYS A 231 -6.07 -7.34 -10.88
CA CYS A 231 -4.64 -7.17 -11.10
C CYS A 231 -4.04 -8.46 -11.65
N ARG A 232 -3.22 -8.34 -12.70
CA ARG A 232 -2.53 -9.50 -13.31
C ARG A 232 -1.30 -9.93 -12.52
N VAL A 233 -0.68 -8.98 -11.81
CA VAL A 233 0.47 -9.23 -10.94
C VAL A 233 -0.06 -9.75 -9.59
N PRO A 234 0.54 -10.79 -9.00
CA PRO A 234 0.13 -11.23 -7.69
C PRO A 234 0.36 -10.11 -6.66
N CYS A 235 -0.49 -10.08 -5.64
CA CYS A 235 -0.53 -8.98 -4.67
C CYS A 235 -0.36 -9.50 -3.25
N ILE A 236 0.35 -8.74 -2.42
CA ILE A 236 0.23 -8.87 -0.97
C ILE A 236 -0.93 -8.00 -0.51
N SER A 237 -1.93 -8.64 0.11
CA SER A 237 -3.11 -7.96 0.63
C SER A 237 -2.91 -7.61 2.10
N VAL A 238 -2.87 -6.31 2.38
CA VAL A 238 -2.61 -5.75 3.70
C VAL A 238 -3.91 -5.23 4.29
N PHE A 239 -4.35 -5.86 5.38
CA PHE A 239 -5.60 -5.53 6.07
C PHE A 239 -5.35 -4.59 7.25
N LYS A 240 -6.43 -4.06 7.83
CA LYS A 240 -6.33 -3.33 9.10
C LYS A 240 -6.22 -4.34 10.23
N ASN A 241 -5.16 -4.22 11.03
CA ASN A 241 -4.99 -5.02 12.24
C ASN A 241 -6.18 -4.85 13.17
N PHE A 242 -6.55 -5.97 13.80
CA PHE A 242 -7.59 -5.98 14.82
C PHE A 242 -7.17 -5.13 16.02
N ASP A 243 -8.08 -4.28 16.47
CA ASP A 243 -7.93 -3.48 17.67
C ASP A 243 -9.34 -3.19 18.22
N LYS A 244 -9.48 -3.16 19.54
CA LYS A 244 -10.79 -3.01 20.19
C LYS A 244 -11.41 -1.64 19.89
N GLN A 245 -10.62 -0.56 19.92
CA GLN A 245 -11.11 0.79 19.61
C GLN A 245 -11.52 0.90 18.14
N ARG A 246 -10.76 0.29 17.23
CA ARG A 246 -11.14 0.22 15.81
C ARG A 246 -12.44 -0.56 15.59
N LEU A 247 -12.67 -1.63 16.36
CA LEU A 247 -13.90 -2.40 16.28
C LEU A 247 -15.11 -1.56 16.72
N GLU A 248 -15.00 -0.80 17.81
CA GLU A 248 -16.05 0.12 18.27
C GLU A 248 -16.36 1.22 17.24
N TYR A 249 -15.33 1.78 16.61
CA TYR A 249 -15.51 2.72 15.49
C TYR A 249 -16.26 2.07 14.33
N ILE A 250 -15.92 0.83 13.97
CA ILE A 250 -16.57 0.08 12.89
C ILE A 250 -18.04 -0.23 13.20
N LYS A 251 -18.37 -0.47 14.48
CA LYS A 251 -19.75 -0.69 14.94
C LYS A 251 -20.60 0.58 14.81
N SER A 252 -20.04 1.74 15.14
CA SER A 252 -20.75 3.03 15.12
C SER A 252 -20.73 3.74 13.76
N ALA A 253 -19.80 3.39 12.86
CA ALA A 253 -19.64 4.09 11.59
C ALA A 253 -20.76 3.76 10.57
N PRO A 254 -21.18 4.75 9.75
CA PRO A 254 -22.03 4.52 8.59
C PRO A 254 -21.45 3.45 7.65
N LEU A 255 -22.32 2.67 7.01
CA LEU A 255 -21.95 1.48 6.25
C LEU A 255 -20.85 1.72 5.19
N ASP A 256 -20.95 2.82 4.45
CA ASP A 256 -19.99 3.17 3.40
C ASP A 256 -18.61 3.53 3.97
N LYS A 257 -18.56 4.23 5.10
CA LYS A 257 -17.31 4.49 5.83
C LYS A 257 -16.73 3.20 6.41
N LYS A 258 -17.59 2.34 6.97
CA LYS A 258 -17.25 1.03 7.52
C LYS A 258 -16.57 0.12 6.49
N VAL A 259 -17.20 -0.06 5.32
CA VAL A 259 -16.65 -0.91 4.24
C VAL A 259 -15.36 -0.32 3.67
N ASN A 260 -15.27 1.00 3.53
CA ASN A 260 -14.07 1.65 3.03
C ASN A 260 -12.91 1.57 4.03
N PHE A 261 -13.17 1.70 5.34
CA PHE A 261 -12.17 1.56 6.39
C PHE A 261 -11.54 0.16 6.42
N MET A 262 -12.38 -0.87 6.28
CA MET A 262 -11.94 -2.28 6.23
C MET A 262 -11.43 -2.74 4.85
N LYS A 263 -11.26 -1.82 3.90
CA LYS A 263 -10.72 -2.16 2.59
C LYS A 263 -9.22 -2.48 2.71
N ALA A 264 -8.82 -3.64 2.19
CA ALA A 264 -7.42 -4.01 2.11
C ALA A 264 -6.67 -3.14 1.09
N SER A 265 -5.40 -2.85 1.38
CA SER A 265 -4.46 -2.37 0.36
C SER A 265 -3.87 -3.59 -0.35
N HIS A 266 -3.95 -3.63 -1.67
CA HIS A 266 -3.41 -4.73 -2.46
C HIS A 266 -2.17 -4.24 -3.19
N ILE A 267 -1.01 -4.71 -2.77
CA ILE A 267 0.29 -4.25 -3.26
C ILE A 267 0.82 -5.25 -4.28
N PRO A 268 0.94 -4.89 -5.57
CA PRO A 268 1.54 -5.73 -6.59
C PRO A 268 3.00 -6.00 -6.26
N VAL A 269 3.37 -7.27 -6.17
CA VAL A 269 4.74 -7.69 -5.90
C VAL A 269 5.20 -8.65 -6.98
N VAL A 270 6.40 -8.41 -7.50
CA VAL A 270 7.11 -9.33 -8.39
C VAL A 270 8.01 -10.21 -7.54
N TRP A 271 7.62 -11.48 -7.41
CA TRP A 271 8.33 -12.49 -6.62
C TRP A 271 8.27 -13.81 -7.40
N GLN A 272 9.34 -14.12 -8.14
CA GLN A 272 9.35 -15.24 -9.11
C GLN A 272 9.56 -16.59 -8.42
N ASP A 273 10.39 -16.61 -7.39
CA ASP A 273 10.88 -17.76 -6.63
C ASP A 273 10.22 -17.86 -5.24
N ALA A 274 8.95 -17.46 -5.13
CA ALA A 274 8.22 -17.51 -3.88
C ALA A 274 8.14 -18.97 -3.36
N PRO A 275 8.46 -19.22 -2.07
CA PRO A 275 8.42 -20.56 -1.48
C PRO A 275 7.00 -21.14 -1.42
N VAL A 276 5.98 -20.27 -1.47
CA VAL A 276 4.57 -20.63 -1.59
C VAL A 276 3.92 -19.90 -2.76
N PRO A 277 3.09 -20.57 -3.56
CA PRO A 277 2.41 -19.92 -4.68
C PRO A 277 1.38 -18.90 -4.17
N PRO A 278 1.17 -17.78 -4.89
CA PRO A 278 0.10 -16.85 -4.56
C PRO A 278 -1.26 -17.52 -4.67
N PHE A 279 -2.06 -17.43 -3.60
CA PHE A 279 -3.41 -17.99 -3.57
C PHE A 279 -4.28 -17.43 -4.69
N ARG A 280 -5.01 -18.31 -5.37
CA ARG A 280 -5.92 -17.94 -6.46
C ARG A 280 -7.32 -18.46 -6.19
N PHE A 281 -8.25 -17.53 -6.02
CA PHE A 281 -9.65 -17.88 -5.80
C PHE A 281 -10.28 -18.48 -7.07
N ASN A 282 -10.73 -19.74 -6.99
CA ASN A 282 -11.53 -20.43 -8.00
C ASN A 282 -13.01 -20.48 -7.60
N LYS A 283 -13.91 -19.92 -8.42
CA LYS A 283 -15.35 -19.90 -8.13
C LYS A 283 -16.01 -21.28 -8.20
N ASN A 284 -15.38 -22.22 -8.89
CA ASN A 284 -15.96 -23.53 -9.17
C ASN A 284 -15.61 -24.57 -8.09
N LEU A 285 -14.75 -24.22 -7.14
CA LEU A 285 -14.35 -25.10 -6.04
C LEU A 285 -15.07 -24.70 -4.75
N ASP A 286 -15.34 -25.71 -3.93
CA ASP A 286 -15.85 -25.53 -2.59
C ASP A 286 -14.81 -24.88 -1.68
N LYS A 287 -15.26 -24.26 -0.58
CA LYS A 287 -14.39 -23.45 0.30
C LYS A 287 -13.27 -24.26 0.95
N GLU A 288 -13.52 -25.54 1.21
CA GLU A 288 -12.56 -26.44 1.87
C GLU A 288 -11.44 -26.84 0.92
N THR A 289 -11.77 -27.08 -0.35
CA THR A 289 -10.81 -27.47 -1.40
C THR A 289 -10.11 -26.28 -2.06
N GLN A 290 -10.64 -25.07 -1.88
CA GLN A 290 -10.07 -23.83 -2.40
C GLN A 290 -8.65 -23.54 -1.86
N GLY A 291 -8.34 -24.01 -0.65
CA GLY A 291 -7.14 -23.63 0.09
C GLY A 291 -7.25 -22.24 0.74
N LYS A 292 -6.16 -21.80 1.40
CA LYS A 292 -6.07 -20.52 2.10
C LYS A 292 -4.84 -19.74 1.61
N ALA A 293 -4.92 -18.42 1.69
CA ALA A 293 -3.78 -17.56 1.37
C ALA A 293 -2.77 -17.57 2.51
N SER A 294 -1.51 -17.84 2.21
CA SER A 294 -0.42 -17.74 3.18
C SER A 294 -0.15 -16.29 3.55
N PHE A 295 0.07 -16.07 4.84
CA PHE A 295 0.62 -14.84 5.38
C PHE A 295 2.14 -14.82 5.16
N VAL A 296 2.64 -13.76 4.54
CA VAL A 296 4.06 -13.59 4.24
C VAL A 296 4.56 -12.27 4.82
N GLN A 297 5.83 -12.25 5.21
CA GLN A 297 6.54 -11.05 5.65
C GLN A 297 7.80 -10.92 4.80
N ILE A 298 7.86 -9.88 3.97
CA ILE A 298 8.95 -9.69 3.03
C ILE A 298 9.50 -8.27 3.14
N LYS A 299 10.75 -8.14 2.73
CA LYS A 299 11.35 -6.89 2.31
C LYS A 299 11.23 -6.79 0.79
N ALA A 300 10.77 -5.65 0.29
CA ALA A 300 10.60 -5.40 -1.14
C ALA A 300 11.13 -4.01 -1.52
N ARG A 301 11.67 -3.88 -2.74
CA ARG A 301 12.14 -2.61 -3.32
C ARG A 301 11.08 -2.03 -4.22
N PHE A 302 10.80 -0.75 -4.09
CA PHE A 302 9.92 -0.04 -5.00
C PHE A 302 10.67 0.36 -6.28
N ASN A 303 10.14 -0.02 -7.44
CA ASN A 303 10.64 0.39 -8.75
C ASN A 303 9.71 1.44 -9.37
N SER A 304 10.15 2.70 -9.40
CA SER A 304 9.36 3.80 -9.94
C SER A 304 9.13 3.71 -11.46
N ALA A 305 9.99 3.04 -12.23
CA ALA A 305 9.79 2.89 -13.67
C ALA A 305 8.55 2.05 -13.99
N SER A 306 8.34 0.96 -13.26
CA SER A 306 7.23 0.02 -13.48
C SER A 306 6.08 0.12 -12.48
N ASP A 307 6.23 0.97 -11.45
CA ASP A 307 5.31 1.16 -10.32
C ASP A 307 5.06 -0.10 -9.46
N ASN A 308 5.89 -1.15 -9.62
CA ASN A 308 5.79 -2.41 -8.88
C ASN A 308 6.78 -2.47 -7.70
N PHE A 309 6.55 -3.46 -6.82
CA PHE A 309 7.45 -3.80 -5.74
C PHE A 309 8.17 -5.11 -6.08
N GLU A 310 9.49 -5.10 -6.07
CA GLU A 310 10.34 -6.24 -6.36
C GLU A 310 10.76 -6.91 -5.04
N PHE A 311 10.62 -8.22 -4.95
CA PHE A 311 11.06 -8.97 -3.77
C PHE A 311 12.58 -8.81 -3.56
N ILE A 312 13.00 -8.58 -2.31
CA ILE A 312 14.42 -8.55 -1.91
C ILE A 312 14.72 -9.76 -1.03
N SER A 313 14.00 -9.91 0.06
CA SER A 313 14.27 -10.96 1.04
C SER A 313 13.03 -11.32 1.85
N LEU A 314 13.04 -12.54 2.38
CA LEU A 314 12.03 -13.04 3.29
C LEU A 314 12.40 -12.61 4.72
N LEU A 315 11.46 -11.98 5.43
CA LEU A 315 11.65 -11.57 6.83
C LEU A 315 11.19 -12.65 7.81
N ALA A 316 10.24 -13.49 7.39
CA ALA A 316 9.76 -14.63 8.16
C ALA A 316 9.21 -15.72 7.24
N ILE A 317 9.27 -16.96 7.68
CA ILE A 317 8.70 -18.11 6.96
C ILE A 317 7.20 -17.88 6.72
N PRO A 318 6.66 -18.16 5.51
CA PRO A 318 5.23 -18.07 5.25
C PRO A 318 4.42 -18.89 6.25
N CYS A 319 3.35 -18.30 6.75
CA CYS A 319 2.47 -18.93 7.72
C CYS A 319 1.06 -19.11 7.14
N GLU A 320 0.40 -20.22 7.45
CA GLU A 320 -0.97 -20.46 6.98
C GLU A 320 -2.02 -19.62 7.72
N SER A 321 -1.77 -19.35 9.00
CA SER A 321 -2.66 -18.56 9.86
C SER A 321 -2.20 -17.10 9.91
N PRO A 322 -2.96 -16.15 9.33
CA PRO A 322 -2.64 -14.73 9.48
C PRO A 322 -2.95 -14.21 10.90
N PRO A 323 -2.33 -13.10 11.33
CA PRO A 323 -2.70 -12.43 12.57
C PRO A 323 -4.13 -11.88 12.50
N ASN A 324 -4.72 -11.53 13.63
CA ASN A 324 -6.11 -11.03 13.66
C ASN A 324 -6.28 -9.71 12.89
N TYR A 325 -7.31 -9.65 12.03
CA TYR A 325 -7.57 -8.48 11.18
C TYR A 325 -9.06 -8.19 11.00
N LEU A 326 -9.35 -6.96 10.59
CA LEU A 326 -10.70 -6.47 10.34
C LEU A 326 -11.05 -6.63 8.87
N LYS A 327 -12.20 -7.25 8.59
CA LYS A 327 -12.71 -7.46 7.23
C LYS A 327 -14.21 -7.26 7.19
N ALA A 328 -14.68 -6.48 6.21
CA ALA A 328 -16.11 -6.27 6.02
C ALA A 328 -16.82 -7.57 5.60
N GLY A 329 -17.97 -7.83 6.22
CA GLY A 329 -18.83 -8.96 5.91
C GLY A 329 -19.37 -8.91 4.47
N LYS A 330 -19.76 -10.07 3.93
CA LYS A 330 -20.29 -10.17 2.55
C LYS A 330 -21.59 -9.36 2.37
N LYS A 331 -22.48 -9.39 3.36
CA LYS A 331 -23.75 -8.64 3.37
C LYS A 331 -23.50 -7.13 3.30
N ASP A 332 -22.66 -6.61 4.19
CA ASP A 332 -22.28 -5.18 4.24
C ASP A 332 -21.70 -4.67 2.92
N LYS A 333 -20.80 -5.44 2.31
CA LYS A 333 -20.21 -5.10 1.01
C LYS A 333 -21.26 -5.03 -0.09
N ALA A 334 -22.21 -5.96 -0.11
CA ALA A 334 -23.28 -5.99 -1.11
C ALA A 334 -24.23 -4.80 -0.95
N LEU A 335 -24.60 -4.45 0.29
CA LEU A 335 -25.49 -3.33 0.57
C LEU A 335 -24.82 -1.99 0.24
N ALA A 336 -23.56 -1.79 0.63
CA ALA A 336 -22.79 -0.59 0.27
C ALA A 336 -22.65 -0.42 -1.25
N ALA A 337 -22.46 -1.52 -1.99
CA ALA A 337 -22.39 -1.48 -3.45
C ALA A 337 -23.74 -1.06 -4.08
N LYS A 338 -24.85 -1.58 -3.57
CA LYS A 338 -26.21 -1.20 -4.02
C LYS A 338 -26.48 0.28 -3.76
N THR A 339 -26.18 0.79 -2.56
CA THR A 339 -26.36 2.20 -2.21
C THR A 339 -25.53 3.12 -3.12
N LYS A 340 -24.26 2.77 -3.39
CA LYS A 340 -23.40 3.54 -4.29
C LYS A 340 -23.92 3.57 -5.73
N LEU A 341 -24.43 2.44 -6.22
CA LEU A 341 -25.05 2.37 -7.55
C LEU A 341 -26.31 3.23 -7.63
N ALA A 342 -27.19 3.17 -6.62
CA ALA A 342 -28.39 3.99 -6.54
C ALA A 342 -28.06 5.50 -6.53
N ALA A 343 -27.10 5.92 -5.70
CA ALA A 343 -26.65 7.31 -5.64
C ALA A 343 -26.06 7.79 -6.98
N SER A 344 -25.30 6.94 -7.68
CA SER A 344 -24.74 7.28 -9.00
C SER A 344 -25.81 7.42 -10.07
N LYS A 345 -26.89 6.63 -10.01
CA LYS A 345 -28.04 6.73 -10.93
C LYS A 345 -28.86 7.99 -10.66
N ALA A 346 -29.08 8.34 -9.40
CA ALA A 346 -29.78 9.57 -9.01
C ALA A 346 -29.05 10.83 -9.51
N ARG A 347 -27.72 10.88 -9.38
CA ARG A 347 -26.90 12.01 -9.89
C ARG A 347 -26.96 12.18 -11.41
N LYS A 348 -27.05 11.08 -12.17
CA LYS A 348 -27.22 11.14 -13.63
C LYS A 348 -28.60 11.62 -14.05
N HIS A 349 -29.63 11.43 -13.21
CA HIS A 349 -30.99 11.90 -13.48
C HIS A 349 -31.16 13.40 -13.21
N LEU A 350 -30.38 13.98 -12.31
CA LEU A 350 -30.40 15.41 -11.99
C LEU A 350 -29.59 16.29 -12.97
N SER A 351 -28.75 15.68 -13.82
CA SER A 351 -27.90 16.39 -14.77
C SER A 351 -28.40 16.30 -16.22
N LYS A 352 -29.69 16.03 -16.46
CA LYS A 352 -30.26 16.23 -17.80
C LYS A 352 -30.30 17.74 -18.08
N PRO A 353 -29.65 18.23 -19.15
CA PRO A 353 -29.78 19.62 -19.53
C PRO A 353 -31.24 19.90 -19.88
N VAL A 354 -31.79 20.97 -19.30
CA VAL A 354 -33.05 21.55 -19.75
C VAL A 354 -32.88 21.85 -21.25
N PRO A 355 -33.75 21.34 -22.14
CA PRO A 355 -33.73 21.77 -23.52
C PRO A 355 -34.15 23.24 -23.54
N ASP A 356 -33.21 24.13 -23.89
CA ASP A 356 -33.49 25.53 -24.19
C ASP A 356 -34.47 25.60 -25.37
N ASN A 357 -35.76 25.66 -25.06
CA ASN A 357 -36.81 26.05 -25.98
C ASN A 357 -36.86 27.59 -25.99
N ASN A 358 -36.07 28.23 -26.86
CA ASN A 358 -36.45 29.46 -27.56
C ASN A 358 -35.34 29.95 -28.50
N ALA A 359 -35.47 29.66 -29.79
CA ALA A 359 -35.25 30.62 -30.87
C ALA A 359 -35.82 30.05 -32.17
N ALA A 360 -36.92 30.63 -32.62
CA ALA A 360 -37.56 30.37 -33.90
C ALA A 360 -36.83 31.09 -35.05
N GLN A 361 -36.87 30.45 -36.24
CA GLN A 361 -36.86 31.05 -37.61
C GLN A 361 -35.58 31.79 -38.04
N GLU A 362 -34.96 31.57 -39.22
CA GLU A 362 -35.46 31.31 -40.57
C GLU A 362 -34.42 30.58 -41.45
N ASN A 363 -34.90 30.14 -42.62
CA ASN A 363 -34.21 29.91 -43.91
C ASN A 363 -33.74 28.50 -44.33
N SER A 364 -34.68 27.85 -45.04
CA SER A 364 -34.58 27.44 -46.46
C SER A 364 -33.34 26.68 -46.97
N GLY A 365 -33.58 25.41 -47.31
CA GLY A 365 -33.19 24.82 -48.60
C GLY A 365 -31.81 24.18 -48.71
N ALA A 366 -31.75 22.83 -48.67
CA ALA A 366 -30.94 22.02 -49.60
C ALA A 366 -31.05 20.50 -49.29
N THR A 367 -31.80 19.82 -50.15
CA THR A 367 -31.49 18.50 -50.74
C THR A 367 -30.73 17.44 -49.92
N SER A 368 -31.49 16.44 -49.48
CA SER A 368 -31.02 15.13 -49.05
C SER A 368 -30.38 14.35 -50.21
N LYS A 369 -29.09 14.02 -50.10
CA LYS A 369 -28.43 13.00 -50.92
C LYS A 369 -28.42 11.65 -50.18
N PRO A 370 -28.90 10.55 -50.79
CA PRO A 370 -28.87 9.23 -50.18
C PRO A 370 -27.45 8.63 -50.17
N LYS A 371 -27.11 7.93 -49.07
CA LYS A 371 -25.86 7.18 -48.88
C LYS A 371 -25.70 6.07 -49.94
N PRO A 372 -24.48 5.85 -50.49
CA PRO A 372 -24.23 4.79 -51.45
C PRO A 372 -24.18 3.41 -50.76
N LYS A 373 -24.81 2.42 -51.39
CA LYS A 373 -24.77 1.00 -51.01
C LYS A 373 -23.37 0.39 -51.25
N PRO A 374 -22.93 -0.58 -50.43
CA PRO A 374 -21.65 -1.26 -50.62
C PRO A 374 -21.68 -2.23 -51.81
N LYS A 375 -20.59 -2.23 -52.60
CA LYS A 375 -20.38 -3.13 -53.75
C LYS A 375 -20.15 -4.59 -53.31
N PRO A 376 -20.61 -5.59 -54.08
CA PRO A 376 -20.36 -7.01 -53.81
C PRO A 376 -18.90 -7.41 -54.12
N LYS A 377 -18.37 -8.35 -53.33
CA LYS A 377 -17.02 -8.94 -53.49
C LYS A 377 -16.96 -9.83 -54.75
N PRO A 378 -15.83 -9.85 -55.48
CA PRO A 378 -15.62 -10.78 -56.59
C PRO A 378 -15.46 -12.23 -56.10
N LYS A 379 -16.03 -13.16 -56.86
CA LYS A 379 -15.82 -14.60 -56.72
C LYS A 379 -14.39 -14.92 -57.15
N VAL A 380 -13.72 -15.74 -56.36
CA VAL A 380 -12.46 -16.41 -56.74
C VAL A 380 -12.88 -17.72 -57.39
N ASP A 381 -12.58 -17.87 -58.67
CA ASP A 381 -12.71 -19.15 -59.37
C ASP A 381 -11.57 -20.08 -58.94
N ALA A 382 -11.94 -21.34 -58.74
CA ALA A 382 -11.03 -22.42 -58.38
C ALA A 382 -10.12 -22.79 -59.56
N VAL A 383 -8.86 -23.08 -59.25
CA VAL A 383 -7.96 -23.93 -60.03
C VAL A 383 -7.44 -25.02 -59.11
#